data_AF-A0A7C6UJY8-F1
#
_entry.id   AF-A0A7C6UJY8-F1
#
_cell.length_a   1.000
_cell.length_b   1.000
_cell.length_c   1.000
_cell.angle_alpha   90.00
_cell.angle_beta   90.00
_cell.angle_gamma   90.00
#
_symmetry.space_group_name_H-M   'P 1'
#
loop_
_entity.id
_entity.type
_entity.pdbx_description
1 polymer ?
#
loop_
_entity_poly.entity_id
_entity_poly.type
_entity_poly.pdbx_seq_one_letter_code
_entity_poly.pdbx_strand_id
1 'polypeptide(L)'
;MRKLTVLLAVALIALLAVPAFADVPVAKAAYGTPVIDGVMDDVWQTAEEYKIDKLKDGDDGGVTAVWRGLWDENAFYVYIEVKDTDHNFNGNVSWGDGAELYFDPLDTDVNDFSTDEVVYFGFKADDVTNTSFTGTDTGIEAFKNCYELVSIITDTGFIYEASFALNKFNGAVNMKAGTVIGFDIQINNKADDGDGRTGAYGWSDEDNTAWQDPSVFGKVSQPVRFRLL
;
A
#
# COMPACT_ATOMS: atom_id res chain seq x y z
N MET A 1 -0.86 76.43 13.35
CA MET A 1 -0.66 75.30 14.29
C MET A 1 -1.29 74.06 13.65
N ARG A 2 -0.45 73.09 13.28
CA ARG A 2 -0.72 72.02 12.31
C ARG A 2 -1.35 70.82 13.03
N LYS A 3 -2.50 70.34 12.56
CA LYS A 3 -3.18 69.13 13.06
C LYS A 3 -2.35 67.89 12.73
N LEU A 4 -2.10 67.03 13.69
CA LEU A 4 -1.53 65.69 13.47
C LEU A 4 -2.57 64.66 13.91
N THR A 5 -3.25 64.06 12.94
CA THR A 5 -4.14 62.91 13.17
C THR A 5 -3.32 61.67 12.88
N VAL A 6 -3.04 60.85 13.88
CA VAL A 6 -2.38 59.55 13.72
C VAL A 6 -3.47 58.52 13.43
N LEU A 7 -3.45 57.94 12.23
CA LEU A 7 -4.25 56.77 11.87
C LEU A 7 -3.44 55.52 12.24
N LEU A 8 -3.96 54.75 13.18
CA LEU A 8 -3.42 53.44 13.55
C LEU A 8 -4.04 52.40 12.60
N ALA A 9 -3.25 51.88 11.66
CA ALA A 9 -3.64 50.75 10.83
C ALA A 9 -3.32 49.45 11.58
N VAL A 10 -4.35 48.75 12.06
CA VAL A 10 -4.21 47.39 12.59
C VAL A 10 -4.30 46.43 11.41
N ALA A 11 -3.17 45.86 11.00
CA ALA A 11 -3.14 44.77 10.03
C ALA A 11 -3.52 43.47 10.74
N LEU A 12 -4.71 42.95 10.45
CA LEU A 12 -5.16 41.64 10.88
C LEU A 12 -4.50 40.60 9.96
N ILE A 13 -3.47 39.90 10.45
CA ILE A 13 -2.90 38.74 9.76
C ILE A 13 -3.77 37.54 10.15
N ALA A 14 -4.63 37.11 9.23
CA ALA A 14 -5.30 35.82 9.34
C ALA A 14 -4.26 34.73 9.02
N LEU A 15 -3.81 34.02 10.06
CA LEU A 15 -2.99 32.82 9.89
C LEU A 15 -3.92 31.70 9.41
N LEU A 16 -3.94 31.44 8.10
CA LEU A 16 -4.56 30.24 7.56
C LEU A 16 -3.71 29.06 8.02
N ALA A 17 -4.19 28.30 8.99
CA ALA A 17 -3.66 26.98 9.27
C ALA A 17 -3.92 26.11 8.04
N VAL A 18 -2.87 25.87 7.25
CA VAL A 18 -2.89 24.80 6.26
C VAL A 18 -2.86 23.50 7.07
N PRO A 19 -3.86 22.62 6.96
CA PRO A 19 -3.75 21.30 7.58
C PRO A 19 -2.49 20.64 7.03
N ALA A 20 -1.57 20.28 7.92
CA ALA A 20 -0.44 19.44 7.56
C ALA A 20 -0.99 18.04 7.32
N PHE A 21 -1.34 17.74 6.07
CA PHE A 21 -1.40 16.36 5.63
C PHE A 21 0.04 15.85 5.63
N ALA A 22 0.26 14.65 6.19
CA ALA A 22 1.57 14.03 6.13
C ALA A 22 1.99 13.92 4.65
N ASP A 23 3.24 14.26 4.34
CA ASP A 23 3.83 13.93 3.03
C ASP A 23 3.92 12.40 2.95
N VAL A 24 2.93 11.74 2.35
CA VAL A 24 2.94 10.30 2.12
C VAL A 24 4.07 9.93 1.14
N PRO A 25 4.72 8.76 1.28
CA PRO A 25 5.78 8.34 0.37
C PRO A 25 5.28 8.14 -1.06
N VAL A 26 6.20 8.32 -2.01
CA VAL A 26 5.95 8.09 -3.44
C VAL A 26 6.87 6.99 -3.95
N ALA A 27 6.29 6.01 -4.63
CA ALA A 27 6.98 4.96 -5.37
C ALA A 27 6.73 5.07 -6.89
N LYS A 28 7.57 4.40 -7.67
CA LYS A 28 7.45 4.26 -9.11
C LYS A 28 7.32 2.79 -9.46
N ALA A 29 6.27 2.44 -10.19
CA ALA A 29 6.16 1.13 -10.81
C ALA A 29 6.86 1.16 -12.18
N ALA A 30 7.79 0.25 -12.44
CA ALA A 30 8.38 0.15 -13.78
C ALA A 30 7.42 -0.54 -14.76
N TYR A 31 7.51 -0.24 -16.05
CA TYR A 31 6.64 -0.91 -17.02
C TYR A 31 7.16 -2.32 -17.30
N GLY A 32 6.30 -3.33 -17.15
CA GLY A 32 6.64 -4.73 -17.38
C GLY A 32 5.53 -5.69 -16.96
N THR A 33 5.60 -6.91 -17.49
CA THR A 33 4.65 -7.99 -17.21
C THR A 33 5.44 -9.19 -16.69
N PRO A 34 5.36 -9.51 -15.38
CA PRO A 34 5.96 -10.71 -14.80
C PRO A 34 5.06 -11.94 -15.04
N VAL A 35 5.57 -13.12 -14.71
CA VAL A 35 4.77 -14.34 -14.55
C VAL A 35 4.50 -14.53 -13.06
N ILE A 36 3.23 -14.67 -12.67
CA ILE A 36 2.88 -14.83 -11.25
C ILE A 36 3.09 -16.29 -10.83
N ASP A 37 4.30 -16.61 -10.39
CA ASP A 37 4.69 -17.97 -9.98
C ASP A 37 5.56 -18.02 -8.71
N GLY A 38 5.87 -16.86 -8.12
CA GLY A 38 6.67 -16.71 -6.92
C GLY A 38 8.18 -16.67 -7.19
N VAL A 39 8.62 -16.68 -8.46
CA VAL A 39 10.02 -16.61 -8.86
C VAL A 39 10.33 -15.21 -9.39
N MET A 40 11.46 -14.64 -8.95
CA MET A 40 11.90 -13.32 -9.42
C MET A 40 12.29 -13.35 -10.91
N ASP A 41 11.36 -12.96 -11.79
CA ASP A 41 11.66 -12.64 -13.19
C ASP A 41 12.70 -11.52 -13.35
N ASP A 42 13.42 -11.53 -14.47
CA ASP A 42 14.38 -10.46 -14.81
C ASP A 42 13.71 -9.07 -14.90
N VAL A 43 12.42 -8.99 -15.24
CA VAL A 43 11.71 -7.71 -15.37
C VAL A 43 11.61 -6.96 -14.04
N TRP A 44 11.58 -7.66 -12.91
CA TRP A 44 11.55 -7.05 -11.58
C TRP A 44 12.83 -6.26 -11.27
N GLN A 45 13.97 -6.62 -11.90
CA GLN A 45 15.23 -5.89 -11.75
C GLN A 45 15.19 -4.48 -12.37
N THR A 46 14.17 -4.17 -13.17
CA THR A 46 13.95 -2.84 -13.73
C THR A 46 13.19 -1.91 -12.78
N ALA A 47 12.55 -2.45 -11.74
CA ALA A 47 11.80 -1.71 -10.75
C ALA A 47 12.72 -1.26 -9.59
N GLU A 48 12.41 -0.09 -9.03
CA GLU A 48 13.03 0.37 -7.78
C GLU A 48 12.54 -0.50 -6.61
N GLU A 49 13.40 -0.69 -5.62
CA GLU A 49 13.09 -1.39 -4.38
C GLU A 49 12.72 -0.38 -3.29
N TYR A 50 11.59 -0.63 -2.62
CA TYR A 50 11.07 0.21 -1.54
C TYR A 50 10.98 -0.59 -0.25
N LYS A 51 11.42 -0.01 0.86
CA LYS A 51 11.37 -0.66 2.17
C LYS A 51 9.97 -0.61 2.77
N ILE A 52 9.62 -1.67 3.49
CA ILE A 52 8.49 -1.74 4.39
C ILE A 52 9.09 -1.81 5.81
N ASP A 53 9.41 -0.65 6.37
CA ASP A 53 10.23 -0.54 7.59
C ASP A 53 9.62 0.31 8.71
N LYS A 54 8.36 0.73 8.55
CA LYS A 54 7.65 1.47 9.59
C LYS A 54 7.00 0.52 10.59
N LEU A 55 7.66 0.26 11.72
CA LEU A 55 7.04 -0.47 12.82
C LEU A 55 5.88 0.37 13.38
N LYS A 56 4.65 -0.12 13.20
CA LYS A 56 3.42 0.62 13.53
C LYS A 56 2.52 -0.08 14.55
N ASP A 57 2.89 -1.29 14.96
CA ASP A 57 2.24 -2.04 16.04
C ASP A 57 3.23 -3.04 16.65
N GLY A 58 3.07 -3.33 17.94
CA GLY A 58 3.89 -4.30 18.67
C GLY A 58 5.38 -3.94 18.81
N ASP A 59 6.21 -4.97 18.97
CA ASP A 59 7.67 -4.85 19.16
C ASP A 59 8.43 -5.24 17.88
N ASP A 60 9.64 -4.69 17.72
CA ASP A 60 10.54 -5.05 16.61
C ASP A 60 11.03 -6.50 16.76
N GLY A 61 10.44 -7.39 15.95
CA GLY A 61 10.79 -8.80 15.82
C GLY A 61 11.98 -9.07 14.88
N GLY A 62 12.62 -8.03 14.33
CA GLY A 62 13.73 -8.19 13.37
C GLY A 62 13.28 -8.55 11.96
N VAL A 63 12.00 -8.34 11.63
CA VAL A 63 11.47 -8.53 10.28
C VAL A 63 12.00 -7.42 9.38
N THR A 64 12.49 -7.79 8.20
CA THR A 64 12.80 -6.82 7.16
C THR A 64 12.04 -7.16 5.92
N ALA A 65 11.37 -6.18 5.31
CA ALA A 65 10.64 -6.40 4.08
C ALA A 65 10.90 -5.30 3.05
N VAL A 66 10.88 -5.70 1.78
CA VAL A 66 10.99 -4.81 0.64
C VAL A 66 9.95 -5.17 -0.41
N TRP A 67 9.57 -4.20 -1.23
CA TRP A 67 8.66 -4.43 -2.34
C TRP A 67 9.12 -3.74 -3.63
N ARG A 68 8.67 -4.28 -4.75
CA ARG A 68 8.83 -3.72 -6.09
C ARG A 68 7.49 -3.64 -6.79
N GLY A 69 7.29 -2.59 -7.57
CA GLY A 69 6.09 -2.39 -8.37
C GLY A 69 6.39 -2.50 -9.87
N LEU A 70 5.56 -3.24 -10.60
CA LEU A 70 5.49 -3.18 -12.06
C LEU A 70 4.08 -2.81 -12.51
N TRP A 71 3.95 -2.39 -13.78
CA TRP A 71 2.64 -2.18 -14.40
C TRP A 71 2.67 -2.42 -15.90
N ASP A 72 1.52 -2.75 -16.45
CA ASP A 72 1.22 -2.68 -17.88
C ASP A 72 -0.22 -2.18 -18.09
N GLU A 73 -0.72 -2.22 -19.33
CA GLU A 73 -2.08 -1.78 -19.65
C GLU A 73 -3.19 -2.60 -18.98
N ASN A 74 -2.88 -3.79 -18.46
CA ASN A 74 -3.83 -4.74 -17.90
C ASN A 74 -3.81 -4.76 -16.37
N ALA A 75 -2.63 -4.62 -15.75
CA ALA A 75 -2.48 -4.82 -14.32
C ALA A 75 -1.38 -3.97 -13.67
N PHE A 76 -1.55 -3.78 -12.36
CA PHE A 76 -0.50 -3.43 -11.43
C PHE A 76 0.04 -4.71 -10.81
N TYR A 77 1.36 -4.82 -10.67
CA TYR A 77 2.01 -6.00 -10.14
C TYR A 77 2.87 -5.62 -8.93
N VAL A 78 2.89 -6.51 -7.94
CA VAL A 78 3.61 -6.32 -6.69
C VAL A 78 4.44 -7.57 -6.39
N TYR A 79 5.71 -7.37 -6.08
CA TYR A 79 6.62 -8.40 -5.57
C TYR A 79 7.12 -7.98 -4.20
N ILE A 80 6.93 -8.80 -3.17
CA ILE A 80 7.32 -8.51 -1.78
C ILE A 80 8.24 -9.63 -1.30
N GLU A 81 9.39 -9.22 -0.75
CA GLU A 81 10.33 -10.10 -0.07
C GLU A 81 10.29 -9.80 1.41
N VAL A 82 9.95 -10.80 2.23
CA VAL A 82 9.93 -10.71 3.70
C VAL A 82 11.02 -11.62 4.26
N LYS A 83 11.89 -11.05 5.10
CA LYS A 83 12.82 -11.80 5.94
C LYS A 83 12.21 -11.96 7.31
N ASP A 84 11.87 -13.20 7.65
CA ASP A 84 11.33 -13.56 8.94
C ASP A 84 11.55 -15.07 9.18
N THR A 85 12.36 -15.39 10.19
CA THR A 85 12.66 -16.78 10.56
C THR A 85 11.85 -17.26 11.75
N ASP A 86 11.11 -16.38 12.43
CA ASP A 86 10.36 -16.67 13.64
C ASP A 86 8.87 -16.40 13.41
N HIS A 87 8.21 -17.38 12.77
CA HIS A 87 6.88 -17.23 12.23
C HIS A 87 5.86 -18.16 12.88
N ASN A 88 4.62 -17.69 12.96
CA ASN A 88 3.43 -18.42 13.36
C ASN A 88 2.20 -17.94 12.61
N PHE A 89 1.49 -18.88 12.00
CA PHE A 89 0.32 -18.58 11.18
C PHE A 89 -1.00 -18.71 11.94
N ASN A 90 -1.02 -18.97 13.25
CA ASN A 90 -2.28 -19.12 13.97
C ASN A 90 -3.04 -17.78 14.09
N GLY A 91 -4.36 -17.87 14.28
CA GLY A 91 -5.25 -16.71 14.31
C GLY A 91 -5.89 -16.40 12.95
N ASN A 92 -6.53 -15.22 12.87
CA ASN A 92 -7.12 -14.73 11.62
C ASN A 92 -6.04 -14.05 10.74
N VAL A 93 -6.46 -13.59 9.56
CA VAL A 93 -5.58 -12.94 8.55
C VAL A 93 -4.73 -11.81 9.12
N SER A 94 -5.26 -11.01 10.05
CA SER A 94 -4.55 -9.87 10.64
C SER A 94 -3.70 -10.23 11.85
N TRP A 95 -3.79 -11.47 12.35
CA TRP A 95 -3.12 -11.91 13.57
C TRP A 95 -1.97 -12.88 13.32
N GLY A 96 -2.04 -13.68 12.25
CA GLY A 96 -0.96 -14.54 11.75
C GLY A 96 0.04 -13.81 10.86
N ASP A 97 1.17 -14.44 10.57
CA ASP A 97 2.04 -13.96 9.50
C ASP A 97 1.34 -13.93 8.15
N GLY A 98 1.52 -12.83 7.44
CA GLY A 98 0.82 -12.53 6.21
C GLY A 98 1.03 -11.09 5.79
N ALA A 99 0.31 -10.69 4.76
CA ALA A 99 0.36 -9.34 4.25
C ALA A 99 -1.03 -8.75 4.08
N GLU A 100 -1.07 -7.44 4.18
CA GLU A 100 -2.25 -6.62 3.95
C GLU A 100 -1.90 -5.57 2.90
N LEU A 101 -2.74 -5.50 1.87
CA LEU A 101 -2.60 -4.60 0.73
C LEU A 101 -3.82 -3.68 0.70
N TYR A 102 -3.59 -2.40 0.51
CA TYR A 102 -4.65 -1.40 0.52
C TYR A 102 -4.64 -0.64 -0.81
N PHE A 103 -5.80 -0.49 -1.44
CA PHE A 103 -5.91 0.06 -2.79
C PHE A 103 -6.87 1.24 -2.83
N ASP A 104 -6.41 2.31 -3.46
CA ASP A 104 -7.19 3.44 -3.98
C ASP A 104 -6.71 3.75 -5.42
N PRO A 105 -7.12 2.96 -6.43
CA PRO A 105 -6.60 3.05 -7.79
C PRO A 105 -7.02 4.34 -8.53
N LEU A 106 -7.94 5.13 -7.97
CA LEU A 106 -8.32 6.44 -8.51
C LEU A 106 -7.67 7.60 -7.76
N ASP A 107 -6.94 7.31 -6.68
CA ASP A 107 -6.22 8.29 -5.88
C ASP A 107 -7.16 9.38 -5.34
N THR A 108 -8.34 8.98 -4.86
CA THR A 108 -9.39 9.90 -4.39
C THR A 108 -9.20 10.36 -2.96
N ASP A 109 -8.29 9.73 -2.21
CA ASP A 109 -7.92 10.09 -0.83
C ASP A 109 -9.15 10.19 0.08
N VAL A 110 -10.07 9.22 -0.05
CA VAL A 110 -11.21 9.08 0.86
C VAL A 110 -10.73 8.70 2.26
N ASN A 111 -11.52 9.03 3.28
CA ASN A 111 -11.11 8.83 4.69
C ASN A 111 -11.70 7.55 5.32
N ASP A 112 -12.39 6.73 4.53
CA ASP A 112 -12.90 5.41 4.94
C ASP A 112 -13.16 4.49 3.74
N PHE A 113 -13.54 3.25 4.02
CA PHE A 113 -13.85 2.22 3.02
C PHE A 113 -15.34 2.17 2.63
N SER A 114 -16.08 3.28 2.76
CA SER A 114 -17.52 3.32 2.45
C SER A 114 -17.85 3.57 0.97
N THR A 115 -16.84 3.66 0.11
CA THR A 115 -16.98 3.84 -1.34
C THR A 115 -16.59 2.59 -2.11
N ASP A 116 -17.06 2.47 -3.35
CA ASP A 116 -16.68 1.39 -4.27
C ASP A 116 -15.28 1.60 -4.88
N GLU A 117 -14.58 2.66 -4.47
CA GLU A 117 -13.30 3.08 -5.05
C GLU A 117 -12.10 2.54 -4.29
N VAL A 118 -12.27 2.12 -3.04
CA VAL A 118 -11.18 1.64 -2.18
C VAL A 118 -11.44 0.25 -1.65
N VAL A 119 -10.37 -0.51 -1.41
CA VAL A 119 -10.47 -1.86 -0.85
C VAL A 119 -9.21 -2.25 -0.10
N TYR A 120 -9.41 -2.87 1.05
CA TYR A 120 -8.41 -3.59 1.81
C TYR A 120 -8.44 -5.07 1.41
N PHE A 121 -7.27 -5.66 1.24
CA PHE A 121 -7.10 -7.07 0.93
C PHE A 121 -5.97 -7.66 1.77
N GLY A 122 -6.32 -8.49 2.75
CA GLY A 122 -5.37 -9.25 3.56
C GLY A 122 -5.35 -10.72 3.20
N PHE A 123 -4.20 -11.37 3.37
CA PHE A 123 -4.04 -12.82 3.20
C PHE A 123 -2.95 -13.37 4.12
N LYS A 124 -3.03 -14.67 4.43
CA LYS A 124 -2.01 -15.37 5.24
C LYS A 124 -0.84 -15.85 4.39
N ALA A 125 0.35 -15.88 4.98
CA ALA A 125 1.56 -16.33 4.30
C ALA A 125 1.50 -17.82 3.89
N ASP A 126 0.86 -18.66 4.71
CA ASP A 126 0.74 -20.11 4.50
C ASP A 126 -0.50 -20.54 3.70
N ASP A 127 -1.46 -19.64 3.51
CA ASP A 127 -2.71 -19.91 2.79
C ASP A 127 -3.29 -18.63 2.18
N VAL A 128 -2.96 -18.39 0.91
CA VAL A 128 -3.46 -17.24 0.14
C VAL A 128 -4.96 -17.32 -0.18
N THR A 129 -5.64 -18.44 0.10
CA THR A 129 -7.09 -18.53 0.00
C THR A 129 -7.80 -18.07 1.28
N ASN A 130 -7.06 -17.98 2.40
CA ASN A 130 -7.54 -17.40 3.64
C ASN A 130 -7.36 -15.87 3.58
N THR A 131 -8.40 -15.20 3.09
CA THR A 131 -8.37 -13.78 2.77
C THR A 131 -9.34 -12.97 3.63
N SER A 132 -9.01 -11.70 3.87
CA SER A 132 -9.89 -10.73 4.53
C SER A 132 -10.06 -9.49 3.65
N PHE A 133 -11.24 -8.87 3.71
CA PHE A 133 -11.59 -7.70 2.90
C PHE A 133 -12.30 -6.64 3.75
N THR A 134 -12.07 -5.37 3.43
CA THR A 134 -12.82 -4.21 3.92
C THR A 134 -13.07 -3.29 2.73
N GLY A 135 -14.30 -2.82 2.61
CA GLY A 135 -14.85 -2.16 1.44
C GLY A 135 -16.37 -2.26 1.45
N THR A 136 -17.03 -1.62 0.50
CA THR A 136 -18.44 -1.89 0.25
C THR A 136 -18.63 -3.31 -0.28
N ASP A 137 -19.83 -3.90 -0.11
CA ASP A 137 -20.14 -5.21 -0.69
C ASP A 137 -19.85 -5.23 -2.21
N THR A 138 -20.17 -4.15 -2.93
CA THR A 138 -19.90 -3.99 -4.36
C THR A 138 -18.40 -3.99 -4.65
N GLY A 139 -17.60 -3.19 -3.92
CA GLY A 139 -16.17 -3.09 -4.12
C GLY A 139 -15.45 -4.41 -3.84
N ILE A 140 -15.84 -5.11 -2.77
CA ILE A 140 -15.30 -6.42 -2.40
C ILE A 140 -15.59 -7.46 -3.49
N GLU A 141 -16.83 -7.55 -3.97
CA GLU A 141 -17.19 -8.51 -5.02
C GLU A 141 -16.51 -8.21 -6.35
N ALA A 142 -16.31 -6.94 -6.68
CA ALA A 142 -15.51 -6.54 -7.84
C ALA A 142 -14.06 -7.00 -7.68
N PHE A 143 -13.43 -6.72 -6.53
CA PHE A 143 -12.02 -6.99 -6.29
C PHE A 143 -11.68 -8.50 -6.30
N LYS A 144 -12.58 -9.37 -5.82
CA LYS A 144 -12.37 -10.84 -5.82
C LYS A 144 -12.07 -11.45 -7.20
N ASN A 145 -12.42 -10.75 -8.28
CA ASN A 145 -12.18 -11.20 -9.66
C ASN A 145 -10.98 -10.49 -10.33
N CYS A 146 -10.19 -9.75 -9.56
CA CYS A 146 -9.16 -8.84 -10.08
C CYS A 146 -7.74 -9.32 -9.90
N TYR A 147 -7.47 -10.33 -9.07
CA TYR A 147 -6.11 -10.68 -8.70
C TYR A 147 -5.72 -12.12 -8.97
N GLU A 148 -4.42 -12.32 -9.22
CA GLU A 148 -3.71 -13.59 -9.07
C GLU A 148 -2.62 -13.37 -8.03
N LEU A 149 -2.44 -14.31 -7.11
CA LEU A 149 -1.52 -14.18 -5.98
C LEU A 149 -0.87 -15.53 -5.69
N VAL A 150 0.45 -15.52 -5.52
CA VAL A 150 1.24 -16.64 -5.02
C VAL A 150 1.99 -16.20 -3.76
N SER A 151 2.05 -17.10 -2.78
CA SER A 151 2.92 -17.01 -1.61
C SER A 151 3.87 -18.20 -1.57
N ILE A 152 5.15 -17.95 -1.36
CA ILE A 152 6.17 -18.97 -1.17
C ILE A 152 6.82 -18.79 0.20
N ILE A 153 6.73 -19.81 1.04
CA ILE A 153 7.52 -19.91 2.26
C ILE A 153 8.94 -20.36 1.87
N THR A 154 9.94 -19.60 2.31
CA THR A 154 11.36 -19.84 2.10
C THR A 154 12.05 -20.17 3.42
N ASP A 155 13.31 -20.62 3.36
CA ASP A 155 14.13 -20.83 4.56
C ASP A 155 14.39 -19.54 5.37
N THR A 156 14.16 -18.36 4.78
CA THR A 156 14.47 -17.07 5.40
C THR A 156 13.27 -16.14 5.57
N GLY A 157 12.05 -16.62 5.30
CA GLY A 157 10.82 -15.81 5.34
C GLY A 157 9.91 -16.10 4.15
N PHE A 158 9.32 -15.06 3.54
CA PHE A 158 8.23 -15.21 2.58
C PHE A 158 8.47 -14.41 1.30
N ILE A 159 7.92 -14.92 0.20
CA ILE A 159 7.76 -14.19 -1.05
C ILE A 159 6.27 -14.07 -1.33
N TYR A 160 5.82 -12.86 -1.65
CA TYR A 160 4.49 -12.63 -2.22
C TYR A 160 4.63 -12.03 -3.61
N GLU A 161 3.97 -12.63 -4.59
CA GLU A 161 3.93 -12.11 -5.95
C GLU A 161 2.48 -12.08 -6.43
N ALA A 162 2.04 -10.92 -6.93
CA ALA A 162 0.65 -10.71 -7.30
C ALA A 162 0.46 -9.80 -8.51
N SER A 163 -0.61 -10.07 -9.25
CA SER A 163 -1.17 -9.18 -10.27
C SER A 163 -2.53 -8.66 -9.84
N PHE A 164 -2.83 -7.40 -10.18
CA PHE A 164 -4.09 -6.74 -9.88
C PHE A 164 -4.61 -6.01 -11.12
N ALA A 165 -5.64 -6.56 -11.76
CA ALA A 165 -6.37 -5.95 -12.86
C ALA A 165 -7.32 -4.85 -12.34
N LEU A 166 -6.76 -3.72 -11.92
CA LEU A 166 -7.47 -2.63 -11.23
C LEU A 166 -8.62 -2.01 -12.04
N ASN A 167 -8.58 -2.12 -13.37
CA ASN A 167 -9.68 -1.72 -14.26
C ASN A 167 -10.94 -2.60 -14.14
N LYS A 168 -10.81 -3.84 -13.67
CA LYS A 168 -11.94 -4.72 -13.34
C LYS A 168 -12.53 -4.39 -11.97
N PHE A 169 -11.70 -3.91 -11.05
CA PHE A 169 -12.15 -3.45 -9.73
C PHE A 169 -12.95 -2.17 -9.88
N ASN A 170 -12.42 -1.19 -10.63
CA ASN A 170 -13.13 0.04 -10.95
C ASN A 170 -12.93 0.43 -12.42
N GLY A 171 -14.03 0.52 -13.16
CA GLY A 171 -14.02 0.78 -14.61
C GLY A 171 -13.52 2.18 -15.02
N ALA A 172 -13.35 3.11 -14.07
CA ALA A 172 -12.71 4.40 -14.33
C ALA A 172 -11.17 4.32 -14.32
N VAL A 173 -10.60 3.24 -13.80
CA VAL A 173 -9.14 3.05 -13.74
C VAL A 173 -8.59 2.83 -15.14
N ASN A 174 -7.55 3.61 -15.46
CA ASN A 174 -6.86 3.54 -16.74
C ASN A 174 -5.35 3.43 -16.49
N MET A 175 -4.83 2.21 -16.61
CA MET A 175 -3.41 1.91 -16.44
C MET A 175 -2.63 2.42 -17.66
N LYS A 176 -1.94 3.54 -17.50
CA LYS A 176 -1.17 4.19 -18.55
C LYS A 176 -0.08 5.05 -17.93
N ALA A 177 0.90 5.39 -18.78
CA ALA A 177 1.93 6.34 -18.41
C ALA A 177 1.32 7.66 -17.90
N GLY A 178 1.78 8.09 -16.72
CA GLY A 178 1.32 9.25 -15.98
C GLY A 178 0.22 8.97 -14.95
N THR A 179 -0.35 7.76 -14.89
CA THR A 179 -1.32 7.39 -13.86
C THR A 179 -0.63 7.29 -12.49
N VAL A 180 -1.35 7.74 -11.45
CA VAL A 180 -0.98 7.58 -10.04
C VAL A 180 -2.11 6.82 -9.37
N ILE A 181 -1.74 5.89 -8.50
CA ILE A 181 -2.67 5.15 -7.64
C ILE A 181 -2.28 5.34 -6.17
N GLY A 182 -3.28 5.39 -5.30
CA GLY A 182 -3.10 5.22 -3.86
C GLY A 182 -2.91 3.74 -3.54
N PHE A 183 -1.87 3.43 -2.77
CA PHE A 183 -1.53 2.07 -2.38
C PHE A 183 -0.82 2.04 -1.04
N ASP A 184 -1.01 0.99 -0.25
CA ASP A 184 -0.18 0.73 0.93
C ASP A 184 0.02 -0.78 1.13
N ILE A 185 1.07 -1.13 1.89
CA ILE A 185 1.41 -2.49 2.28
C ILE A 185 1.67 -2.53 3.79
N GLN A 186 1.16 -3.58 4.43
CA GLN A 186 1.56 -3.97 5.78
C GLN A 186 1.97 -5.44 5.80
N ILE A 187 3.05 -5.74 6.53
CA ILE A 187 3.46 -7.09 6.89
C ILE A 187 3.08 -7.34 8.34
N ASN A 188 2.27 -8.37 8.56
CA ASN A 188 1.95 -8.87 9.90
C ASN A 188 3.06 -9.82 10.33
N ASN A 189 3.57 -9.65 11.55
CA ASN A 189 4.61 -10.48 12.16
C ASN A 189 4.08 -11.19 13.41
N LYS A 190 4.28 -12.50 13.51
CA LYS A 190 3.89 -13.30 14.67
C LYS A 190 4.97 -14.30 15.09
N ALA A 191 5.62 -14.00 16.20
CA ALA A 191 6.70 -14.82 16.75
C ALA A 191 6.27 -15.81 17.86
N ASP A 192 4.97 -15.96 18.15
CA ASP A 192 4.48 -16.82 19.24
C ASP A 192 3.12 -17.48 18.95
N ASP A 193 2.61 -18.29 19.88
CA ASP A 193 1.30 -18.95 19.79
C ASP A 193 0.15 -18.18 20.45
N GLY A 194 0.35 -16.91 20.82
CA GLY A 194 -0.63 -16.05 21.46
C GLY A 194 -1.82 -15.64 20.57
N ASP A 195 -2.73 -14.83 21.11
CA ASP A 195 -4.01 -14.51 20.47
C ASP A 195 -3.93 -13.46 19.35
N GLY A 196 -2.79 -12.78 19.18
CA GLY A 196 -2.63 -11.69 18.21
C GLY A 196 -1.25 -11.67 17.57
N ARG A 197 -1.07 -10.82 16.56
CA ARG A 197 0.25 -10.54 15.99
C ARG A 197 1.17 -9.93 17.03
N THR A 198 2.46 -10.18 16.90
CA THR A 198 3.51 -9.61 17.76
C THR A 198 4.06 -8.28 17.22
N GLY A 199 3.88 -8.01 15.92
CA GLY A 199 4.21 -6.72 15.32
C GLY A 199 3.59 -6.50 13.94
N ALA A 200 3.64 -5.27 13.46
CA ALA A 200 3.24 -4.90 12.10
C ALA A 200 4.15 -3.83 11.51
N TYR A 201 4.52 -4.00 10.23
CA TYR A 201 5.43 -3.11 9.51
C TYR A 201 4.73 -2.54 8.27
N GLY A 202 4.70 -1.22 8.12
CA GLY A 202 4.06 -0.51 7.01
C GLY A 202 5.05 0.08 6.01
N TRP A 203 4.56 0.35 4.78
CA TRP A 203 5.27 1.15 3.79
C TRP A 203 4.92 2.63 3.90
N SER A 204 3.63 2.99 3.82
CA SER A 204 3.16 4.37 3.90
C SER A 204 2.66 4.75 5.29
N ASP A 205 1.67 4.03 5.79
CA ASP A 205 1.09 4.25 7.12
C ASP A 205 2.11 4.02 8.23
N GLU A 206 2.22 4.99 9.16
CA GLU A 206 3.09 4.91 10.33
C GLU A 206 2.33 4.62 11.62
N ASP A 207 1.00 4.76 11.60
CA ASP A 207 0.14 4.80 12.79
C ASP A 207 -0.85 3.62 12.89
N ASN A 208 -0.73 2.65 11.98
CA ASN A 208 -1.58 1.44 11.92
C ASN A 208 -3.07 1.80 11.73
N THR A 209 -3.33 2.74 10.83
CA THR A 209 -4.66 3.28 10.49
C THR A 209 -5.10 3.00 9.07
N ALA A 210 -4.24 2.46 8.20
CA ALA A 210 -4.56 2.16 6.79
C ALA A 210 -5.82 1.28 6.60
N TRP A 211 -6.13 0.43 7.57
CA TRP A 211 -7.32 -0.44 7.56
C TRP A 211 -8.66 0.32 7.74
N GLN A 212 -8.62 1.58 8.14
CA GLN A 212 -9.80 2.43 8.32
C GLN A 212 -9.71 3.77 7.60
N ASP A 213 -8.52 4.23 7.19
CA ASP A 213 -8.31 5.56 6.61
C ASP A 213 -7.42 5.49 5.35
N PRO A 214 -8.04 5.46 4.14
CA PRO A 214 -7.29 5.45 2.88
C PRO A 214 -6.44 6.70 2.59
N SER A 215 -6.68 7.82 3.29
CA SER A 215 -5.91 9.05 3.06
C SER A 215 -4.44 8.97 3.48
N VAL A 216 -4.06 7.91 4.21
CA VAL A 216 -2.67 7.64 4.63
C VAL A 216 -1.89 6.79 3.62
N PHE A 217 -2.52 6.37 2.51
CA PHE A 217 -1.86 5.54 1.51
C PHE A 217 -0.75 6.30 0.76
N GLY A 218 0.28 5.56 0.38
CA GLY A 218 1.36 6.07 -0.44
C GLY A 218 0.91 6.24 -1.88
N LYS A 219 1.70 6.96 -2.68
CA LYS A 219 1.41 7.18 -4.10
C LYS A 219 2.31 6.33 -4.97
N VAL A 220 1.74 5.52 -5.86
CA VAL A 220 2.51 4.74 -6.84
C VAL A 220 2.31 5.33 -8.23
N SER A 221 3.38 5.88 -8.78
CA SER A 221 3.38 6.54 -10.08
C SER A 221 3.81 5.59 -11.20
N GLN A 222 3.13 5.68 -12.34
CA GLN A 222 3.43 4.97 -13.58
C GLN A 222 4.21 5.95 -14.49
N PRO A 223 5.54 5.95 -14.52
CA PRO A 223 6.32 7.01 -15.14
C PRO A 223 6.10 7.08 -16.66
N VAL A 224 6.15 8.29 -17.20
CA VAL A 224 6.14 8.51 -18.65
C VAL A 224 7.45 8.00 -19.24
N ARG A 225 7.37 7.10 -20.24
CA ARG A 225 8.54 6.67 -21.00
C ARG A 225 9.10 7.85 -21.79
N PHE A 226 10.17 8.46 -21.30
CA PHE A 226 10.99 9.32 -22.14
C PHE A 226 11.73 8.43 -23.15
N ARG A 227 11.28 8.42 -24.41
CA ARG A 227 12.16 7.98 -25.50
C ARG A 227 13.26 9.02 -25.61
N LEU A 228 14.47 8.67 -25.20
CA LEU A 228 15.66 9.33 -25.72
C LEU A 228 15.68 9.04 -27.23
N LEU A 229 15.46 10.08 -28.02
CA LEU A 229 15.63 10.08 -29.48
C LEU A 229 17.10 9.93 -29.85
#